data_AF-A0A2N1RVP4-F1
#
_entry.id   AF-A0A2N1RVP4-F1
#
_cell.length_a   1.000
_cell.length_b   1.000
_cell.length_c   1.000
_cell.angle_alpha   90.00
_cell.angle_beta   90.00
_cell.angle_gamma   90.00
#
_symmetry.space_group_name_H-M   'P 1'
#
loop_
_entity.id
_entity.type
_entity.pdbx_description
1 polymer ?
#
loop_
_entity_poly.entity_id
_entity_poly.type
_entity_poly.pdbx_seq_one_letter_code
_entity_poly.pdbx_strand_id
1 'polypeptide(L)'
;MGFFRAKGIKEYEAIAAKNNGKVAILLETRNGDKSPATKLVMMVGTPRQYSIKLNELKVFFENAFDEKFPVKNETTYCRYSPVDEEFELTEDFIKLKSTGEEIVIKKVPYYAGLLDR
;
A
#
# COMPACT_ATOMS: atom_id res chain seq x y z
N MET A 1 25.36 -2.87 21.00
CA MET A 1 24.58 -1.93 20.17
C MET A 1 24.21 -2.64 18.87
N GLY A 2 23.01 -3.21 18.81
CA GLY A 2 22.55 -3.96 17.63
C GLY A 2 22.14 -2.99 16.53
N PHE A 3 22.87 -3.01 15.41
CA PHE A 3 22.49 -2.27 14.21
C PHE A 3 21.10 -2.76 13.76
N PHE A 4 20.09 -1.90 13.89
CA PHE A 4 18.81 -2.06 13.21
C PHE A 4 19.08 -2.07 11.70
N ARG A 5 19.34 -3.24 11.11
CA ARG A 5 19.14 -3.45 9.68
C ARG A 5 17.63 -3.43 9.45
N ALA A 6 17.07 -2.24 9.24
CA ALA A 6 15.65 -2.09 8.93
C ALA A 6 15.34 -2.91 7.66
N LYS A 7 14.64 -4.04 7.83
CA LYS A 7 13.96 -4.73 6.73
C LYS A 7 13.15 -3.67 5.99
N GLY A 8 13.43 -3.45 4.71
CA GLY A 8 12.75 -2.48 3.86
C GLY A 8 13.64 -1.40 3.21
N ILE A 9 14.86 -1.13 3.69
CA ILE A 9 15.73 -0.11 3.05
C ILE A 9 16.20 -0.56 1.67
N LYS A 10 16.73 -1.78 1.55
CA LYS A 10 17.19 -2.34 0.26
C LYS A 10 16.05 -2.46 -0.75
N GLU A 11 14.87 -2.82 -0.27
CA GLU A 11 13.65 -2.94 -1.08
C GLU A 11 13.21 -1.55 -1.56
N TYR A 12 13.19 -0.55 -0.68
CA TYR A 12 12.94 0.83 -1.06
C TYR A 12 13.91 1.32 -2.13
N GLU A 13 15.22 1.13 -1.94
CA GLU A 13 16.23 1.62 -2.90
C GLU A 13 16.07 0.99 -4.29
N ALA A 14 15.81 -0.33 -4.35
CA ALA A 14 15.60 -1.03 -5.61
C ALA A 14 14.37 -0.51 -6.38
N ILE A 15 13.27 -0.23 -5.67
CA ILE A 15 12.03 0.23 -6.27
C ILE A 15 12.09 1.73 -6.61
N ALA A 16 12.70 2.52 -5.73
CA ALA A 16 12.89 3.95 -5.93
C ALA A 16 13.78 4.25 -7.13
N ALA A 17 14.77 3.40 -7.41
CA ALA A 17 15.63 3.52 -8.59
C ALA A 17 14.85 3.43 -9.91
N LYS A 18 13.76 2.64 -9.94
CA LYS A 18 12.87 2.51 -11.12
C LYS A 18 11.95 3.74 -11.29
N ASN A 19 11.68 4.47 -10.20
CA ASN A 19 10.56 5.42 -10.10
C ASN A 19 10.99 6.81 -9.61
N ASN A 20 12.16 7.30 -10.03
CA ASN A 20 12.68 8.64 -9.72
C ASN A 20 12.68 8.98 -8.21
N GLY A 21 13.10 8.04 -7.36
CA GLY A 21 13.19 8.24 -5.92
C GLY A 21 11.88 8.04 -5.15
N LYS A 22 10.78 7.69 -5.84
CA LYS A 22 9.47 7.47 -5.23
C LYS A 22 9.14 5.98 -5.18
N VAL A 23 8.45 5.56 -4.12
CA VAL A 23 7.88 4.21 -4.04
C VAL A 23 6.38 4.34 -3.81
N ALA A 24 5.60 3.54 -4.52
CA ALA A 24 4.18 3.38 -4.27
C ALA A 24 3.97 2.09 -3.46
N ILE A 25 3.19 2.18 -2.38
CA ILE A 25 2.71 1.02 -1.63
C ILE A 25 1.25 0.81 -2.01
N LEU A 26 0.96 -0.29 -2.69
CA LEU A 26 -0.41 -0.71 -3.00
C LEU A 26 -1.07 -1.21 -1.72
N LEU A 27 -2.29 -0.77 -1.49
CA LEU A 27 -3.24 -1.29 -0.53
C LEU A 27 -4.45 -1.78 -1.29
N GLU A 28 -4.74 -3.07 -1.18
CA GLU A 28 -5.92 -3.69 -1.76
C GLU A 28 -6.76 -4.32 -0.65
N THR A 29 -8.03 -3.93 -0.59
CA THR A 29 -8.99 -4.45 0.37
C THR A 29 -10.27 -4.88 -0.30
N ARG A 30 -10.81 -6.00 0.13
CA ARG A 30 -12.15 -6.45 -0.27
C ARG A 30 -12.87 -6.99 0.96
N ASN A 31 -14.16 -6.69 1.08
CA ASN A 31 -14.99 -7.00 2.24
C ASN A 31 -16.26 -7.76 1.82
N GLY A 32 -16.07 -9.02 1.45
CA GLY A 32 -17.13 -9.94 1.07
C GLY A 32 -17.50 -9.88 -0.42
N ASP A 33 -18.44 -10.72 -0.80
CA ASP A 33 -18.78 -10.95 -2.21
C ASP A 33 -19.47 -9.75 -2.88
N LYS A 34 -20.19 -8.94 -2.09
CA LYS A 34 -21.02 -7.83 -2.58
C LYS A 34 -20.24 -6.56 -2.87
N SER A 35 -19.07 -6.39 -2.27
CA SER A 35 -18.26 -5.18 -2.41
C SER A 35 -17.09 -5.41 -3.37
N PRO A 36 -16.85 -4.52 -4.33
CA PRO A 36 -15.69 -4.61 -5.21
C PRO A 36 -14.40 -4.39 -4.42
N ALA A 37 -13.29 -4.96 -4.91
CA ALA A 37 -11.98 -4.70 -4.33
C ALA A 37 -11.63 -3.20 -4.48
N THR A 38 -11.24 -2.58 -3.39
CA THR A 38 -10.73 -1.22 -3.35
C THR A 38 -9.21 -1.27 -3.44
N LYS A 39 -8.65 -0.62 -4.47
CA LYS A 39 -7.21 -0.46 -4.67
C LYS A 39 -6.81 1.00 -4.46
N LEU A 40 -5.83 1.23 -3.61
CA LEU A 40 -5.26 2.54 -3.33
C LEU A 40 -3.74 2.46 -3.26
N VAL A 41 -3.06 3.55 -3.62
CA VAL A 41 -1.61 3.64 -3.45
C VAL A 41 -1.23 4.74 -2.48
N MET A 42 -0.24 4.46 -1.64
CA MET A 42 0.40 5.44 -0.77
C MET A 42 1.78 5.75 -1.33
N MET A 43 2.00 7.02 -1.64
CA MET A 43 3.30 7.50 -2.14
C MET A 43 4.24 7.74 -0.96
N VAL A 44 5.46 7.23 -1.08
CA VAL A 44 6.56 7.52 -0.15
C VAL A 44 7.77 8.05 -0.90
N GLY A 45 8.40 9.08 -0.33
CA GLY A 45 9.57 9.73 -0.92
C GLY A 45 10.87 9.47 -0.16
N THR A 46 10.82 8.71 0.95
CA THR A 46 12.02 8.41 1.74
C THR A 46 11.97 6.99 2.32
N PRO A 47 13.13 6.36 2.59
CA PRO A 47 13.20 5.04 3.23
C PRO A 47 12.51 5.03 4.60
N ARG A 48 12.62 6.13 5.36
CA ARG A 48 11.97 6.25 6.68
C ARG A 48 10.45 6.26 6.55
N GLN A 49 9.90 7.02 5.61
CA GLN A 49 8.46 7.03 5.35
C GLN A 49 7.96 5.66 4.89
N TYR A 50 8.74 4.96 4.06
CA TYR A 50 8.45 3.59 3.64
C TYR A 50 8.29 2.64 4.82
N SER A 51 9.27 2.58 5.73
CA SER A 51 9.18 1.73 6.93
C SER A 51 8.04 2.13 7.85
N ILE A 52 7.78 3.42 8.04
CA ILE A 52 6.65 3.89 8.84
C ILE A 52 5.33 3.42 8.24
N LYS A 53 5.13 3.59 6.93
CA LYS A 53 3.88 3.24 6.26
C LYS A 53 3.63 1.73 6.21
N LEU A 54 4.66 0.92 5.98
CA LEU A 54 4.52 -0.53 6.07
C LEU A 54 4.14 -0.99 7.49
N ASN A 55 4.77 -0.42 8.51
CA ASN A 55 4.41 -0.72 9.90
C ASN A 55 2.99 -0.23 10.23
N GLU A 56 2.60 0.93 9.72
CA GLU A 56 1.26 1.49 9.91
C GLU A 56 0.18 0.54 9.33
N LEU A 57 0.39 0.06 8.11
CA LEU A 57 -0.48 -0.91 7.47
C LEU A 57 -0.55 -2.22 8.23
N LYS A 58 0.61 -2.75 8.64
CA LYS A 58 0.70 -4.03 9.34
C LYS A 58 0.10 -4.00 10.74
N VAL A 59 0.41 -2.96 11.52
CA VAL A 59 0.08 -2.94 12.95
C VAL A 59 -1.28 -2.31 13.21
N PHE A 60 -1.69 -1.33 12.42
CA PHE A 60 -2.97 -0.64 12.65
C PHE A 60 -4.04 -1.09 11.67
N PHE A 61 -3.77 -1.07 10.38
CA PHE A 61 -4.81 -1.31 9.39
C PHE A 61 -5.21 -2.78 9.28
N GLU A 62 -4.23 -3.68 9.19
CA GLU A 62 -4.46 -5.13 9.14
C GLU A 62 -5.16 -5.64 10.41
N ASN A 63 -4.74 -5.18 11.59
CA ASN A 63 -5.40 -5.52 12.85
C ASN A 63 -6.85 -5.00 12.91
N ALA A 64 -7.10 -3.74 12.51
CA ALA A 64 -8.47 -3.20 12.46
C ALA A 64 -9.35 -3.93 11.45
N PHE A 65 -8.77 -4.37 10.32
CA PHE A 65 -9.47 -5.22 9.35
C PHE A 65 -9.83 -6.57 9.98
N ASP A 66 -8.89 -7.22 10.66
CA ASP A 66 -9.07 -8.53 11.29
C ASP A 66 -10.10 -8.51 12.43
N GLU A 67 -10.13 -7.43 13.21
CA GLU A 67 -11.14 -7.20 14.25
C GLU A 67 -12.55 -7.07 13.66
N LYS A 68 -12.68 -6.39 12.51
CA LYS A 68 -13.97 -6.17 11.85
C LYS A 68 -14.42 -7.38 11.03
N PHE A 69 -13.48 -8.10 10.43
CA PHE A 69 -13.71 -9.22 9.51
C PHE A 69 -12.93 -10.46 9.98
N PRO A 70 -13.44 -11.20 10.98
CA PRO A 70 -12.72 -12.32 11.60
C PRO A 70 -12.52 -13.52 10.66
N VAL A 71 -13.31 -13.62 9.59
CA VAL A 71 -13.19 -14.67 8.57
C VAL A 71 -12.61 -14.07 7.30
N LYS A 72 -11.35 -14.40 7.00
CA LYS A 72 -10.65 -13.99 5.78
C LYS A 72 -10.73 -15.10 4.73
N ASN A 73 -11.06 -14.74 3.50
CA ASN A 73 -11.20 -15.66 2.37
C ASN A 73 -10.86 -14.94 1.05
N GLU A 74 -11.20 -15.54 -0.10
CA GLU A 74 -10.91 -14.96 -1.42
C GLU A 74 -11.64 -13.64 -1.69
N THR A 75 -12.74 -13.37 -0.98
CA THR A 75 -13.54 -12.14 -1.16
C THR A 75 -13.49 -11.20 0.04
N THR A 76 -12.86 -11.62 1.13
CA THR A 76 -12.65 -10.83 2.36
C THR A 76 -11.17 -10.85 2.70
N TYR A 77 -10.44 -9.82 2.27
CA TYR A 77 -9.00 -9.72 2.46
C TYR A 77 -8.51 -8.28 2.57
N CYS A 78 -7.36 -8.14 3.21
CA CYS A 78 -6.53 -6.95 3.21
C CYS A 78 -5.12 -7.36 2.80
N ARG A 79 -4.58 -6.71 1.76
CA ARG A 79 -3.25 -6.97 1.23
C ARG A 79 -2.55 -5.65 0.96
N TYR A 80 -1.27 -5.59 1.27
CA TYR A 80 -0.44 -4.46 0.90
C TYR A 80 0.93 -4.94 0.45
N SER A 81 1.46 -4.27 -0.57
CA SER A 81 2.77 -4.58 -1.13
C SER A 81 3.34 -3.35 -1.82
N PRO A 82 4.66 -3.17 -1.84
CA PRO A 82 5.25 -2.17 -2.70
C PRO A 82 5.01 -2.53 -4.17
N VAL A 83 4.84 -1.52 -5.02
CA VAL A 83 4.73 -1.68 -6.46
C VAL A 83 6.14 -1.81 -7.03
N ASP A 84 6.56 -3.03 -7.38
CA ASP A 84 7.90 -3.33 -7.89
C ASP A 84 8.05 -3.15 -9.41
N GLU A 85 7.35 -2.14 -9.96
CA GLU A 85 7.28 -1.86 -11.39
C GLU A 85 7.42 -0.36 -11.66
N GLU A 86 7.71 0.01 -12.91
CA GLU A 86 7.72 1.41 -13.31
C GLU A 86 6.29 1.98 -13.40
N PHE A 87 6.10 3.18 -12.87
CA PHE A 87 4.84 3.90 -12.98
C PHE A 87 5.03 5.38 -13.34
N GLU A 88 4.02 5.94 -13.98
CA GLU A 88 3.89 7.38 -14.18
C GLU A 88 3.05 7.96 -13.04
N LEU A 89 3.54 9.04 -12.44
CA LEU A 89 2.86 9.73 -11.34
C LEU A 89 2.07 10.91 -11.89
N THR A 90 0.75 10.92 -11.64
CA THR A 90 -0.10 12.10 -11.86
C THR A 90 -0.52 12.72 -10.52
N GLU A 91 -1.40 13.71 -10.56
CA GLU A 91 -1.88 14.40 -9.35
C GLU A 91 -2.75 13.50 -8.46
N ASP A 92 -3.52 12.60 -9.05
CA ASP A 92 -4.55 11.79 -8.37
C ASP A 92 -4.33 10.28 -8.45
N PHE A 93 -3.49 9.81 -9.38
CA PHE A 93 -3.28 8.38 -9.60
C PHE A 93 -1.82 8.09 -9.97
N ILE A 94 -1.44 6.82 -9.83
CA ILE A 94 -0.29 6.29 -10.56
C ILE A 94 -0.81 5.47 -11.74
N LYS A 95 -0.08 5.48 -12.84
CA LYS A 95 -0.34 4.63 -14.00
C LYS A 95 0.79 3.63 -14.16
N LEU A 96 0.50 2.34 -14.04
CA LEU A 96 1.50 1.29 -14.20
C LEU A 96 1.89 1.20 -15.69
N LYS A 97 3.19 1.21 -16.00
CA LYS A 97 3.64 1.16 -17.41
C LYS A 97 3.41 -0.20 -18.07
N SER A 98 3.43 -1.27 -17.29
CA SER A 98 3.28 -2.66 -17.75
C SER A 98 1.85 -2.97 -18.21
N THR A 99 0.86 -2.60 -17.40
CA THR A 99 -0.56 -2.93 -17.60
C THR A 99 -1.39 -1.75 -18.12
N GLY A 100 -0.90 -0.52 -17.95
CA GLY A 100 -1.69 0.69 -18.16
C GLY A 100 -2.73 0.94 -17.06
N GLU A 101 -2.76 0.13 -16.00
CA GLU A 101 -3.71 0.27 -14.89
C GLU A 101 -3.48 1.58 -14.13
N GLU A 102 -4.57 2.31 -13.90
CA GLU A 102 -4.58 3.53 -13.10
C GLU A 102 -5.05 3.22 -11.67
N ILE A 103 -4.21 3.55 -10.69
CA ILE A 103 -4.48 3.28 -9.28
C ILE A 103 -4.50 4.61 -8.51
N VAL A 104 -5.60 4.86 -7.81
CA VAL A 104 -5.84 6.13 -7.11
C VAL A 104 -4.86 6.31 -5.95
N ILE A 105 -4.27 7.50 -5.86
CA ILE A 105 -3.41 7.90 -4.75
C ILE A 105 -4.27 8.25 -3.54
N LYS A 106 -3.98 7.61 -2.42
CA LYS A 106 -4.60 7.94 -1.14
C LYS A 106 -4.04 9.27 -0.63
N LYS A 107 -4.82 10.35 -0.79
CA LYS A 107 -4.48 11.70 -0.30
C LYS A 107 -4.80 11.92 1.19
N VAL A 108 -5.70 11.14 1.77
CA VAL A 108 -6.18 11.33 3.16
C VAL A 108 -5.31 10.54 4.16
N PRO A 109 -4.86 11.16 5.26
CA PRO A 109 -3.93 10.52 6.21
C PRO A 109 -4.51 9.38 7.05
N TYR A 110 -5.85 9.29 7.19
CA TYR A 110 -6.51 8.26 8.00
C TYR A 110 -7.20 7.20 7.13
N TYR A 111 -7.26 5.96 7.60
CA TYR A 111 -8.01 4.86 6.96
C TYR A 111 -9.53 4.91 7.18
N ALA A 112 -10.02 6.01 7.76
CA ALA A 112 -11.43 6.21 8.06
C ALA A 112 -12.30 5.97 6.82
N GLY A 113 -13.31 5.11 6.95
CA GLY A 113 -14.25 4.77 5.88
C GLY A 113 -13.78 3.69 4.90
N LEU A 114 -12.53 3.21 4.94
CA LEU A 114 -12.08 2.12 4.05
C LEU A 114 -12.67 0.76 4.43
N LEU A 115 -12.88 0.55 5.73
CA LEU A 115 -13.49 -0.68 6.24
C LEU A 115 -15.03 -0.60 6.22
N ASP A 116 -15.60 0.59 6.03
CA ASP A 116 -17.05 0.85 6.13
C ASP A 116 -17.77 0.87 4.77
N ARG A 117 -17.03 0.83 3.66
CA ARG A 117 -17.55 0.81 2.28
C ARG A 117 -17.72 -0.58 1.74
#